data_AF-A0A136LNR4-F1
#
_entry.id   AF-A0A136LNR4-F1
#
_cell.length_a   1.000
_cell.length_b   1.000
_cell.length_c   1.000
_cell.angle_alpha   90.00
_cell.angle_beta   90.00
_cell.angle_gamma   90.00
#
_symmetry.space_group_name_H-M   'P 1'
#
loop_
_entity.id
_entity.type
_entity.pdbx_description
1 polymer ?
#
loop_
_entity_poly.entity_id
_entity_poly.type
_entity_poly.pdbx_seq_one_letter_code
_entity_poly.pdbx_strand_id
1 'polypeptide(L)'
;MRYLADENFPHKAAMILSSIGWDIREAVFMDRLRAADDVGVVLRYAKRSQRVLLSADMFEDRGTRTALREDIRRSKRGRVISVGGGPQQSWEKIVAKLLYHREEFETFFSGSHGIVQVGNLKPETLRMQRPEQINLLKTKPVQQGEKYLKRPHQPRHGGP
;
A
#
# COMPACT_ATOMS: atom_id res chain seq x y z
N MET A 1 0.15 18.87 -3.93
CA MET A 1 0.10 17.84 -2.88
C MET A 1 1.49 17.23 -2.70
N ARG A 2 1.83 16.66 -1.53
CA ARG A 2 3.13 16.01 -1.29
C ARG A 2 2.95 14.52 -1.11
N TYR A 3 3.85 13.73 -1.70
CA TYR A 3 3.76 12.28 -1.78
C TYR A 3 4.96 11.61 -1.11
N LEU A 4 4.74 10.45 -0.53
CA LEU A 4 5.77 9.57 0.00
C LEU A 4 5.63 8.23 -0.73
N ALA A 5 6.56 7.90 -1.61
CA ALA A 5 6.59 6.59 -2.25
C ALA A 5 7.25 5.59 -1.29
N ASP A 6 6.60 4.47 -1.01
CA ASP A 6 7.21 3.39 -0.21
C ASP A 6 8.33 2.67 -0.98
N GLU A 7 9.01 1.74 -0.33
CA GLU A 7 10.13 0.99 -0.93
C GLU A 7 9.71 0.08 -2.09
N ASN A 8 8.43 -0.23 -2.14
CA ASN A 8 7.83 -1.13 -3.11
C ASN A 8 7.35 -0.38 -4.35
N PHE A 9 7.13 0.92 -4.25
CA PHE A 9 6.75 1.73 -5.39
C PHE A 9 7.88 1.76 -6.41
N PRO A 10 7.64 1.46 -7.70
CA PRO A 10 8.72 1.38 -8.68
C PRO A 10 9.51 2.69 -8.79
N HIS A 11 10.81 2.64 -8.49
CA HIS A 11 11.71 3.79 -8.51
C HIS A 11 11.58 4.60 -9.81
N LYS A 12 11.53 3.92 -10.96
CA LYS A 12 11.37 4.58 -12.26
C LYS A 12 10.05 5.36 -12.39
N ALA A 13 8.95 4.86 -11.80
CA ALA A 13 7.70 5.61 -11.76
C ALA A 13 7.82 6.87 -10.90
N ALA A 14 8.48 6.77 -9.73
CA ALA A 14 8.72 7.90 -8.84
C ALA A 14 9.60 8.99 -9.49
N MET A 15 10.67 8.59 -10.17
CA MET A 15 11.53 9.51 -10.94
C MET A 15 10.74 10.27 -12.00
N ILE A 16 9.94 9.55 -12.81
CA ILE A 16 9.15 10.16 -13.89
C ILE A 16 8.12 11.13 -13.32
N LEU A 17 7.34 10.72 -12.32
CA LEU A 17 6.36 11.60 -11.67
C LEU A 17 7.02 12.85 -11.06
N SER A 18 8.20 12.70 -10.45
CA SER A 18 8.98 13.84 -9.93
C SER A 18 9.40 14.80 -11.05
N SER A 19 9.85 14.26 -12.18
CA SER A 19 10.29 15.07 -13.34
C SER A 19 9.16 15.90 -13.96
N ILE A 20 7.91 15.47 -13.80
CA ILE A 20 6.71 16.19 -14.27
C ILE A 20 6.01 16.97 -13.15
N GLY A 21 6.73 17.28 -12.07
CA GLY A 21 6.31 18.25 -11.05
C GLY A 21 5.56 17.67 -9.85
N TRP A 22 5.55 16.36 -9.63
CA TRP A 22 5.04 15.81 -8.38
C TRP A 22 6.11 15.95 -7.27
N ASP A 23 5.74 16.47 -6.09
CA ASP A 23 6.62 16.44 -4.89
C ASP A 23 6.59 15.03 -4.29
N ILE A 24 7.31 14.11 -4.93
CA ILE A 24 7.55 12.77 -4.41
C ILE A 24 8.84 12.78 -3.61
N ARG A 25 8.74 12.35 -2.36
CA ARG A 25 9.90 11.84 -1.64
C ARG A 25 9.83 10.34 -1.70
N GLU A 26 10.81 9.74 -2.36
CA GLU A 26 10.99 8.31 -2.24
C GLU A 26 11.46 7.98 -0.83
N ALA A 27 10.98 6.87 -0.29
CA ALA A 27 11.47 6.32 0.96
C ALA A 27 12.87 5.70 0.81
N VAL A 28 13.74 6.23 -0.07
CA VAL A 28 15.16 5.85 -0.20
C VAL A 28 15.93 6.04 1.13
N PHE A 29 15.36 6.77 2.10
CA PHE A 29 15.86 6.87 3.48
C PHE A 29 15.50 5.69 4.41
N MET A 30 15.01 4.56 3.88
CA MET A 30 14.56 3.41 4.67
C MET A 30 15.68 2.54 5.28
N ASP A 31 16.97 2.80 5.11
CA ASP A 31 18.00 2.03 5.85
C ASP A 31 17.82 2.11 7.38
N ARG A 32 17.16 3.16 7.90
CA ARG A 32 16.80 3.29 9.32
C ARG A 32 15.40 2.74 9.68
N LEU A 33 14.55 2.46 8.68
CA LEU A 33 13.19 1.92 8.85
C LEU A 33 13.11 0.42 8.52
N ARG A 34 14.09 -0.10 7.76
CA ARG A 34 14.34 -1.52 7.45
C ARG A 34 14.43 -2.40 8.69
N ALA A 35 14.80 -1.84 9.84
CA ALA A 35 14.83 -2.59 11.08
C ALA A 35 13.43 -2.95 11.61
N ALA A 36 12.34 -2.43 11.03
CA ALA A 36 11.01 -2.56 11.60
C ALA A 36 9.99 -3.35 10.79
N ASP A 37 10.14 -3.56 9.47
CA ASP A 37 9.08 -4.16 8.58
C ASP A 37 7.66 -3.59 8.84
N ASP A 38 7.56 -2.42 9.46
CA ASP A 38 6.33 -1.93 10.07
C ASP A 38 5.77 -0.82 9.20
N VAL A 39 4.84 -1.20 8.32
CA VAL A 39 4.01 -0.28 7.53
C VAL A 39 3.34 0.80 8.38
N GLY A 40 3.08 0.52 9.67
CA GLY A 40 2.62 1.51 10.64
C GLY A 40 3.64 2.63 10.88
N VAL A 41 4.95 2.38 10.79
CA VAL A 41 5.97 3.43 10.87
C VAL A 41 5.95 4.31 9.62
N VAL A 42 5.88 3.73 8.43
CA VAL A 42 5.82 4.48 7.16
C VAL A 42 4.57 5.38 7.14
N LEU A 43 3.42 4.84 7.51
CA LEU A 43 2.18 5.62 7.60
C LEU A 43 2.25 6.70 8.69
N ARG A 44 2.85 6.43 9.86
CA ARG A 44 3.08 7.46 10.90
C ARG A 44 3.97 8.58 10.39
N TYR A 45 5.02 8.24 9.65
CA TYR A 45 5.92 9.23 9.05
C TYR A 45 5.21 10.08 7.98
N ALA A 46 4.42 9.45 7.10
CA ALA A 46 3.59 10.14 6.11
C ALA A 46 2.62 11.11 6.79
N LYS A 47 1.93 10.66 7.85
CA LYS A 47 1.03 11.50 8.67
C LYS A 47 1.77 12.69 9.28
N ARG A 48 2.93 12.48 9.93
CA ARG A 48 3.73 13.54 10.54
C ARG A 48 4.20 14.57 9.51
N SER A 49 4.55 14.09 8.31
CA SER A 49 5.06 14.92 7.22
C SER A 49 3.95 15.52 6.34
N GLN A 50 2.67 15.28 6.67
CA GLN A 50 1.51 15.70 5.89
C GLN A 50 1.58 15.25 4.41
N ARG A 51 2.06 14.03 4.19
CA ARG A 51 2.22 13.41 2.86
C ARG A 51 1.15 12.35 2.60
N VAL A 52 0.87 12.13 1.33
CA VAL A 52 0.09 10.98 0.85
C VAL A 52 1.04 9.83 0.59
N LEU A 53 0.79 8.68 1.22
CA LEU A 53 1.54 7.46 0.95
C LEU A 53 1.14 6.92 -0.43
N LEU A 54 2.11 6.74 -1.32
CA LEU A 54 1.96 6.07 -2.61
C LEU A 54 2.48 4.64 -2.46
N SER A 55 1.62 3.67 -2.74
CA SER A 55 1.93 2.25 -2.69
C SER A 55 1.42 1.54 -3.94
N ALA A 56 2.15 0.54 -4.40
CA ALA A 56 1.70 -0.35 -5.47
C ALA A 56 1.22 -1.67 -4.85
N ASP A 57 -0.04 -2.04 -5.08
CA ASP A 57 -0.71 -3.24 -4.51
C ASP A 57 0.05 -4.54 -4.78
N MET A 58 0.94 -4.54 -5.77
CA MET A 58 1.72 -5.69 -6.20
C MET A 58 2.79 -6.16 -5.20
N PHE A 59 3.06 -5.37 -4.16
CA PHE A 59 4.12 -5.65 -3.19
C PHE A 59 3.67 -5.62 -1.72
N GLU A 60 2.39 -5.32 -1.45
CA GLU A 60 1.85 -5.40 -0.10
C GLU A 60 1.18 -6.75 0.15
N ASP A 61 1.68 -7.48 1.16
CA ASP A 61 0.99 -8.66 1.66
C ASP A 61 -0.38 -8.29 2.27
N ARG A 62 -1.25 -9.28 2.43
CA ARG A 62 -2.62 -9.08 2.92
C ARG A 62 -2.65 -8.56 4.37
N GLY A 63 -1.70 -8.98 5.21
CA GLY A 63 -1.57 -8.56 6.60
C GLY A 63 -1.25 -7.07 6.68
N THR A 64 -0.23 -6.65 5.94
CA THR A 64 0.17 -5.24 5.79
C THR A 64 -1.00 -4.34 5.36
N ARG A 65 -1.72 -4.72 4.29
CA ARG A 65 -2.91 -3.97 3.84
C ARG A 65 -3.99 -3.85 4.91
N THR A 66 -4.19 -4.90 5.67
CA THR A 66 -5.20 -4.93 6.73
C THR A 66 -4.79 -4.02 7.89
N ALA A 67 -3.52 -4.06 8.29
CA ALA A 67 -2.97 -3.20 9.34
C ALA A 67 -3.05 -1.71 8.96
N LEU A 68 -2.65 -1.36 7.73
CA LEU A 68 -2.74 0.00 7.20
C LEU A 68 -4.19 0.53 7.21
N ARG A 69 -5.12 -0.27 6.71
CA ARG A 69 -6.56 0.05 6.70
C ARG A 69 -7.11 0.26 8.11
N GLU A 70 -6.74 -0.61 9.04
CA GLU A 70 -7.17 -0.52 10.42
C GLU A 70 -6.61 0.73 11.12
N ASP A 71 -5.33 1.09 10.91
CA ASP A 71 -4.74 2.31 11.47
C ASP A 71 -5.44 3.57 10.97
N ILE A 72 -5.74 3.66 9.68
CA ILE A 72 -6.48 4.82 9.11
C ILE A 72 -7.90 4.88 9.66
N ARG A 73 -8.60 3.73 9.70
CA ARG A 73 -9.97 3.63 10.22
C ARG A 73 -10.05 4.07 11.68
N ARG A 74 -9.12 3.61 12.53
CA ARG A 74 -9.07 3.93 13.96
C ARG A 74 -8.63 5.36 14.22
N SER A 75 -7.52 5.79 13.61
CA SER A 75 -6.96 7.12 13.86
C SER A 75 -7.73 8.24 13.17
N LYS A 76 -8.64 7.91 12.24
CA LYS A 76 -9.37 8.85 11.38
C LYS A 76 -8.43 9.78 10.58
N ARG A 77 -7.16 9.37 10.43
CA ARG A 77 -6.08 10.16 9.84
C ARG A 77 -5.23 9.28 8.93
N GLY A 78 -4.59 9.93 7.96
CA GLY A 78 -3.76 9.26 6.95
C GLY A 78 -4.35 9.38 5.56
N ARG A 79 -3.49 9.39 4.55
CA ARG A 79 -3.85 9.50 3.15
C ARG A 79 -3.01 8.49 2.39
N VAL A 80 -3.66 7.57 1.70
CA VAL A 80 -2.99 6.51 0.97
C VAL A 80 -3.57 6.40 -0.43
N ILE A 81 -2.70 6.30 -1.42
CA ILE A 81 -3.04 5.90 -2.78
C ILE A 81 -2.43 4.51 -3.01
N SER A 82 -3.29 3.53 -3.26
CA SER A 82 -2.94 2.16 -3.63
C SER A 82 -3.16 1.97 -5.13
N VAL A 83 -2.09 1.74 -5.89
CA VAL A 83 -2.19 1.51 -7.33
C VAL A 83 -2.34 0.01 -7.59
N GLY A 84 -3.52 -0.39 -8.04
CA GLY A 84 -3.88 -1.78 -8.34
C GLY A 84 -3.35 -2.25 -9.70
N GLY A 85 -2.99 -3.53 -9.81
CA GLY A 85 -2.64 -4.16 -11.10
C GLY A 85 -1.71 -5.37 -11.04
N GLY A 86 -1.21 -5.72 -9.85
CA GLY A 86 -0.47 -6.98 -9.62
C GLY A 86 0.99 -6.97 -10.10
N PRO A 87 1.74 -8.06 -9.86
CA PRO A 87 3.20 -8.11 -10.03
C PRO A 87 3.71 -7.98 -11.46
N GLN A 88 2.85 -8.11 -12.47
CA GLN A 88 3.22 -7.92 -13.88
C GLN A 88 2.97 -6.50 -14.39
N GLN A 89 2.49 -5.59 -13.53
CA GLN A 89 2.20 -4.22 -13.94
C GLN A 89 3.50 -3.45 -14.20
N SER A 90 3.61 -2.87 -15.39
CA SER A 90 4.74 -2.02 -15.76
C SER A 90 4.66 -0.64 -15.07
N TRP A 91 5.82 -0.01 -14.87
CA TRP A 91 5.91 1.32 -14.26
C TRP A 91 5.16 2.38 -15.09
N GLU A 92 5.15 2.26 -16.42
CA GLU A 92 4.40 3.12 -17.34
C GLU A 92 2.91 3.08 -17.01
N LYS A 93 2.37 1.88 -16.78
CA LYS A 93 0.96 1.70 -16.45
C LYS A 93 0.61 2.26 -15.06
N ILE A 94 1.55 2.24 -14.12
CA ILE A 94 1.39 2.89 -12.81
C ILE A 94 1.31 4.42 -12.98
N VAL A 95 2.28 5.00 -13.69
CA VAL A 95 2.32 6.45 -13.97
C VAL A 95 1.06 6.89 -14.70
N ALA A 96 0.65 6.17 -15.76
CA ALA A 96 -0.54 6.50 -16.53
C ALA A 96 -1.81 6.53 -15.66
N LYS A 97 -1.98 5.55 -14.76
CA LYS A 97 -3.11 5.49 -13.83
C LYS A 97 -3.13 6.67 -12.86
N LEU A 98 -1.96 7.01 -12.32
CA LEU A 98 -1.82 8.13 -11.38
C LEU A 98 -2.08 9.48 -12.05
N LEU A 99 -1.66 9.65 -13.31
CA LEU A 99 -1.93 10.86 -14.07
C LEU A 99 -3.39 10.96 -14.50
N TYR A 100 -3.99 9.84 -14.94
CA TYR A 100 -5.37 9.80 -15.39
C TYR A 100 -6.36 10.19 -14.28
N HIS A 101 -6.17 9.70 -13.06
CA HIS A 101 -7.09 9.91 -11.93
C HIS A 101 -6.69 11.07 -11.01
N ARG A 102 -5.77 11.93 -11.46
CA ARG A 102 -5.09 12.90 -10.58
C ARG A 102 -6.06 13.87 -9.92
N GLU A 103 -6.93 14.46 -10.72
CA GLU A 103 -7.88 15.48 -10.26
C GLU A 103 -8.82 14.91 -9.20
N GLU A 104 -9.32 13.69 -9.43
CA GLU A 104 -10.29 13.03 -8.58
C GLU A 104 -9.72 12.75 -7.18
N PHE A 105 -8.52 12.18 -7.09
CA PHE A 105 -7.94 11.89 -5.78
C PHE A 105 -7.33 13.13 -5.10
N GLU A 106 -6.82 14.11 -5.84
CA GLU A 106 -6.34 15.36 -5.22
C GLU A 106 -7.52 16.12 -4.62
N THR A 107 -8.66 16.15 -5.31
CA THR A 107 -9.92 16.71 -4.80
C THR A 107 -10.38 15.98 -3.54
N PHE A 108 -10.37 14.64 -3.53
CA PHE A 108 -10.69 13.85 -2.35
C PHE A 108 -9.80 14.20 -1.15
N PHE A 109 -8.48 14.24 -1.34
CA PHE A 109 -7.53 14.50 -0.24
C PHE A 109 -7.43 15.96 0.20
N SER A 110 -8.04 16.90 -0.55
CA SER A 110 -8.09 18.32 -0.16
C SER A 110 -8.86 18.53 1.15
N GLY A 111 -9.92 17.76 1.38
CA GLY A 111 -10.78 17.87 2.56
C GLY A 111 -10.97 16.56 3.32
N SER A 112 -10.21 15.50 2.99
CA SER A 112 -10.40 14.18 3.61
C SER A 112 -9.12 13.40 3.86
N HIS A 113 -9.24 12.46 4.78
CA HIS A 113 -8.33 11.34 4.97
C HIS A 113 -8.94 10.09 4.35
N GLY A 114 -8.16 9.02 4.23
CA GLY A 114 -8.65 7.75 3.72
C GLY A 114 -7.73 7.10 2.71
N ILE A 115 -8.33 6.21 1.92
CA ILE A 115 -7.64 5.36 0.95
C ILE A 115 -8.27 5.58 -0.41
N VAL A 116 -7.42 5.82 -1.40
CA VAL A 116 -7.77 5.81 -2.81
C VAL A 116 -7.15 4.58 -3.44
N GLN A 117 -7.96 3.74 -4.07
CA GLN A 117 -7.50 2.61 -4.85
C GLN A 117 -7.65 2.93 -6.34
N VAL A 118 -6.55 2.91 -7.07
CA VAL A 118 -6.48 3.26 -8.48
C VAL A 118 -6.35 1.98 -9.30
N GLY A 119 -7.45 1.55 -9.93
CA GLY A 119 -7.52 0.27 -10.66
C GLY A 119 -6.96 0.30 -12.07
N ASN A 120 -7.67 0.88 -13.04
CA ASN A 120 -7.34 0.97 -14.46
C ASN A 120 -7.59 2.39 -15.00
N LEU A 121 -7.31 2.62 -16.28
CA LEU A 121 -7.58 3.87 -16.99
C LEU A 121 -9.08 4.01 -17.33
N LYS A 122 -9.93 3.84 -16.33
CA LYS A 122 -11.37 3.98 -16.44
C LYS A 122 -11.95 4.52 -15.13
N PRO A 123 -12.88 5.49 -15.15
CA PRO A 123 -13.42 6.12 -13.94
C PRO A 123 -13.99 5.13 -12.91
N GLU A 124 -14.68 4.08 -13.36
CA GLU A 124 -15.35 3.09 -12.50
C GLU A 124 -14.39 2.23 -11.67
N THR A 125 -13.10 2.30 -11.97
CA THR A 125 -12.06 1.52 -11.28
C THR A 125 -11.36 2.31 -10.17
N LEU A 126 -11.69 3.59 -10.03
CA LEU A 126 -11.26 4.42 -8.91
C LEU A 126 -12.19 4.18 -7.72
N ARG A 127 -11.61 3.82 -6.57
CA ARG A 127 -12.38 3.66 -5.32
C ARG A 127 -11.81 4.57 -4.26
N MET A 128 -12.66 5.38 -3.67
CA MET A 128 -12.28 6.28 -2.58
C MET A 128 -13.02 5.87 -1.32
N GLN A 129 -12.29 5.69 -0.23
CA GLN A 129 -12.83 5.27 1.05
C GLN A 129 -12.37 6.24 2.12
N ARG A 130 -13.32 6.97 2.70
CA ARG A 130 -13.09 7.72 3.94
C ARG A 130 -12.85 6.75 5.11
N PRO A 131 -12.22 7.17 6.21
CA PRO A 131 -11.88 6.28 7.31
C PRO A 131 -13.06 5.45 7.83
N GLU A 132 -14.25 6.02 7.89
CA GLU A 132 -15.50 5.35 8.29
C GLU A 132 -16.07 4.35 7.28
N GLN A 133 -15.67 4.46 6.01
CA GLN A 133 -16.10 3.58 4.91
C GLN A 133 -15.11 2.43 4.66
N ILE A 134 -13.99 2.38 5.39
CA ILE A 134 -12.99 1.34 5.23
C ILE A 134 -13.57 0.00 5.70
N ASN A 135 -14.02 -0.78 4.73
CA ASN A 135 -14.40 -2.17 4.93
C ASN A 135 -13.14 -3.01 5.07
N LEU A 136 -12.93 -3.55 6.27
CA LEU A 136 -11.88 -4.52 6.51
C LEU A 136 -12.20 -5.78 5.67
N LEU A 137 -11.20 -6.29 4.95
CA LEU A 137 -11.31 -7.62 4.36
C LEU A 137 -11.62 -8.57 5.51
N LYS A 138 -12.74 -9.30 5.46
CA LYS A 138 -13.06 -10.33 6.46
C LYS A 138 -11.86 -11.28 6.54
N THR A 139 -11.05 -11.13 7.59
CA THR A 139 -10.07 -12.13 7.96
C THR A 139 -10.89 -13.31 8.42
N LYS A 140 -10.95 -14.39 7.63
CA LYS A 140 -11.09 -15.68 8.28
C LYS A 140 -9.90 -15.74 9.24
N PRO A 141 -10.11 -15.88 10.57
CA PRO A 141 -8.99 -16.03 11.48
C PRO A 141 -8.13 -17.16 10.94
N VAL A 142 -6.82 -16.94 10.88
CA VAL A 142 -5.85 -17.95 10.49
C VAL A 142 -5.83 -19.01 11.59
N GLN A 143 -6.82 -19.91 11.60
CA GLN A 143 -6.76 -21.22 12.25
C GLN A 143 -6.01 -22.24 11.38
N GLN A 144 -5.13 -21.77 10.49
CA GLN A 144 -4.33 -22.60 9.59
C GLN A 144 -2.84 -22.66 9.98
N GLY A 145 -2.48 -22.20 11.19
CA GLY A 145 -1.16 -22.46 11.77
C GLY A 145 -1.08 -23.82 12.50
N GLU A 146 -2.16 -24.29 13.12
CA GLU A 146 -2.10 -25.52 13.92
C GLU A 146 -2.15 -26.82 13.09
N LYS A 147 -2.63 -26.76 11.85
CA LYS A 147 -2.69 -27.95 10.99
C LYS A 147 -1.31 -28.38 10.46
N TYR A 148 -0.34 -27.46 10.46
CA TYR A 148 1.03 -27.72 10.03
C TYR A 148 2.00 -27.93 11.21
N LEU A 149 1.62 -27.53 12.44
CA LEU A 149 2.39 -27.79 13.66
C LEU A 149 2.09 -29.16 14.31
N LYS A 150 1.03 -29.86 13.89
CA LYS A 150 0.62 -31.18 14.43
C LYS A 150 0.88 -32.36 13.49
N ARG A 151 1.90 -32.29 12.62
CA ARG A 151 2.44 -33.50 11.99
C ARG A 151 3.67 -33.94 12.76
N PRO A 152 3.63 -35.07 13.49
CA PRO A 152 4.86 -35.64 14.03
C PRO A 152 5.81 -35.93 12.86
N HIS A 153 7.04 -35.43 12.96
CA HIS A 153 8.13 -35.83 12.09
C HIS A 153 8.26 -37.36 12.16
N GLN A 154 7.83 -38.07 11.11
CA GLN A 154 8.29 -39.43 10.89
C GLN A 154 9.75 -39.36 10.45
N PRO A 155 10.70 -39.95 11.19
CA PRO A 155 12.06 -40.11 10.69
C PRO A 155 12.01 -41.06 9.48
N ARG A 156 12.53 -40.59 8.35
CA ARG A 156 12.86 -41.45 7.22
C ARG A 156 14.07 -42.30 7.60
N HIS A 157 13.85 -43.53 8.04
CA HIS A 157 14.80 -44.62 7.87
C HIS A 157 14.31 -45.39 6.62
N GLY A 158 15.05 -45.47 5.52
CA GLY A 158 16.41 -46.00 5.46
C GLY A 158 16.28 -47.49 5.18
N GLY A 159 16.25 -47.86 3.90
CA GLY A 159 16.23 -49.26 3.46
C GLY A 159 17.44 -50.03 3.96
N PRO A 160 17.35 -51.36 3.94
CA PRO A 160 17.94 -52.09 2.82
C PRO A 160 16.90 -52.73 1.89
#